data_AF-A0A849U0W9-F1
#
_entry.id   AF-A0A849U0W9-F1
#
_cell.length_a   1.000
_cell.length_b   1.000
_cell.length_c   1.000
_cell.angle_alpha   90.00
_cell.angle_beta   90.00
_cell.angle_gamma   90.00
#
_symmetry.space_group_name_H-M   'P 1'
#
loop_
_entity.id
_entity.type
_entity.pdbx_description
1 polymer ?
#
loop_
_entity_poly.entity_id
_entity_poly.type
_entity_poly.pdbx_seq_one_letter_code
_entity_poly.pdbx_strand_id
1 'polypeptide(L)'
;MEGFTLANLFELSSRTILVTYSTTSILGGPIFSYRDNTLNLSFRGDEIRIESTALGEVVTVTLETIPDFRTVTFSLIVPIVTVMPQSSGTQIKVLGITTTAPTTIAGPPPGPQQLYSAVYLRGTAQFIVS
;
A
#
# COMPACT_ATOMS: atom_id res chain seq x y z
N MET A 1 13.08 7.28 28.69
CA MET A 1 11.70 7.25 28.16
C MET A 1 11.60 6.00 27.32
N GLU A 2 11.34 4.86 27.96
CA GLU A 2 11.21 3.58 27.27
C GLU A 2 9.74 3.20 27.18
N GLY A 3 9.32 2.64 26.05
CA GLY A 3 7.96 2.11 25.88
C GLY A 3 7.33 2.31 24.51
N PHE A 4 8.04 2.92 23.55
CA PHE A 4 7.50 3.17 22.21
C PHE A 4 8.37 2.54 21.12
N THR A 5 7.72 2.07 20.07
CA THR A 5 8.35 1.49 18.87
C THR A 5 7.64 1.98 17.61
N LEU A 6 8.25 1.77 16.44
CA LEU A 6 7.59 2.05 15.16
C LEU A 6 6.59 0.94 14.81
N ALA A 7 5.43 1.32 14.29
CA ALA A 7 4.47 0.37 13.75
C ALA A 7 5.07 -0.35 12.52
N ASN A 8 4.84 -1.66 12.44
CA ASN A 8 5.25 -2.49 11.31
C ASN A 8 4.07 -3.24 10.67
N LEU A 9 2.85 -3.14 11.24
CA LEU A 9 1.63 -3.71 10.69
C LEU A 9 0.57 -2.61 10.53
N PHE A 10 -0.06 -2.57 9.36
CA PHE A 10 -1.10 -1.64 9.00
C PHE A 10 -2.30 -2.40 8.44
N GLU A 11 -3.43 -2.32 9.12
CA GLU A 11 -4.71 -2.92 8.70
C GLU A 11 -5.70 -1.81 8.42
N LEU A 12 -6.08 -1.65 7.16
CA LEU A 12 -6.69 -0.44 6.64
C LEU A 12 -7.86 -0.76 5.72
N SER A 13 -8.94 0.00 5.80
CA SER A 13 -10.12 -0.22 4.99
C SER A 13 -10.85 1.07 4.60
N SER A 14 -11.61 0.98 3.51
CA SER A 14 -12.70 1.88 3.16
C SER A 14 -13.97 1.05 2.96
N ARG A 15 -15.00 1.64 2.35
CA ARG A 15 -16.22 0.91 2.00
C ARG A 15 -16.00 -0.18 0.96
N THR A 16 -14.98 -0.05 0.11
CA THR A 16 -14.78 -0.90 -1.07
C THR A 16 -13.39 -1.51 -1.17
N ILE A 17 -12.43 -1.07 -0.36
CA ILE A 17 -11.03 -1.54 -0.40
C ILE A 17 -10.61 -1.95 1.01
N LEU A 18 -9.97 -3.11 1.12
CA LEU A 18 -9.28 -3.61 2.30
C LEU A 18 -7.80 -3.81 1.96
N VAL A 19 -6.93 -3.31 2.82
CA VAL A 19 -5.48 -3.39 2.67
C VAL A 19 -4.87 -3.86 3.99
N THR A 20 -3.97 -4.83 3.92
CA THR A 20 -3.06 -5.17 5.01
C THR A 20 -1.64 -5.01 4.50
N TYR A 21 -0.81 -4.26 5.21
CA TYR A 21 0.60 -4.08 4.89
C TYR A 21 1.45 -4.36 6.12
N SER A 22 2.47 -5.21 5.97
CA SER A 22 3.48 -5.46 6.99
C SER A 22 4.87 -5.18 6.43
N THR A 23 5.71 -4.45 7.16
CA THR A 23 7.09 -4.16 6.73
C THR A 23 8.00 -5.37 6.91
N THR A 24 7.61 -6.32 7.75
CA THR A 24 8.35 -7.57 8.04
C THR A 24 7.45 -8.80 7.99
N SER A 25 8.05 -9.98 7.83
CA SER A 25 7.35 -11.26 7.92
C SER A 25 8.27 -12.36 8.45
N ILE A 26 7.69 -13.49 8.88
CA ILE A 26 8.43 -14.69 9.34
C ILE A 26 9.42 -15.17 8.27
N LEU A 27 9.07 -15.03 6.99
CA LEU A 27 9.89 -15.46 5.85
C LEU A 27 10.88 -14.37 5.40
N GLY A 28 10.92 -13.22 6.09
CA GLY A 28 11.68 -12.04 5.70
C GLY A 28 10.91 -11.11 4.76
N GLY A 29 11.18 -9.81 4.87
CA GLY A 29 10.69 -8.78 3.95
C GLY A 29 9.20 -8.39 4.09
N PRO A 30 8.75 -7.42 3.28
CA PRO A 30 7.41 -6.86 3.36
C PRO A 30 6.35 -7.78 2.74
N ILE A 31 5.12 -7.66 3.24
CA ILE A 31 3.91 -8.31 2.70
C ILE A 31 2.84 -7.24 2.51
N PHE A 32 2.14 -7.31 1.38
CA PHE A 32 1.01 -6.45 1.07
C PHE A 32 -0.16 -7.30 0.58
N SER A 33 -1.34 -7.11 1.15
CA SER A 33 -2.58 -7.71 0.67
C SER A 33 -3.54 -6.59 0.26
N TYR A 34 -4.12 -6.74 -0.93
CA TYR A 34 -5.11 -5.82 -1.48
C TYR A 34 -6.38 -6.60 -1.81
N ARG A 35 -7.53 -6.08 -1.39
CA ARG A 35 -8.82 -6.62 -1.77
C ARG A 35 -9.81 -5.50 -2.09
N ASP A 36 -10.56 -5.67 -3.16
CA ASP A 36 -11.77 -4.91 -3.44
C ASP A 36 -12.93 -5.84 -3.83
N ASN A 37 -13.96 -5.31 -4.49
CA ASN A 37 -15.13 -6.08 -4.93
C ASN A 37 -14.82 -7.11 -6.04
N THR A 38 -13.68 -6.96 -6.71
CA THR A 38 -13.28 -7.69 -7.92
C THR A 38 -11.95 -8.41 -7.76
N LEU A 39 -11.01 -7.84 -7.01
CA LEU A 39 -9.65 -8.33 -6.83
C LEU A 39 -9.42 -8.82 -5.40
N ASN A 40 -8.60 -9.85 -5.27
CA ASN A 40 -8.05 -10.32 -4.00
C ASN A 40 -6.61 -10.80 -4.26
N LEU A 41 -5.63 -9.94 -3.99
CA LEU A 41 -4.23 -10.10 -4.36
C LEU A 41 -3.34 -10.02 -3.14
N SER A 42 -2.20 -10.71 -3.18
CA SER A 42 -1.15 -10.64 -2.16
C SER A 42 0.21 -10.58 -2.83
N PHE A 43 1.09 -9.75 -2.30
CA PHE A 43 2.40 -9.40 -2.84
C PHE A 43 3.44 -9.58 -1.74
N ARG A 44 4.67 -9.94 -2.12
CA ARG A 44 5.80 -10.13 -1.20
C ARG A 44 7.10 -9.63 -1.79
N GLY A 45 8.00 -9.17 -0.92
CA GLY A 45 9.38 -8.82 -1.31
C GLY A 45 9.41 -7.87 -2.51
N ASP A 46 10.08 -8.29 -3.59
CA ASP A 46 10.33 -7.48 -4.79
C ASP A 46 9.07 -7.14 -5.62
N GLU A 47 7.93 -7.78 -5.33
CA GLU A 47 6.62 -7.38 -5.91
C GLU A 47 6.12 -6.06 -5.32
N ILE A 48 6.72 -5.60 -4.22
CA ILE A 48 6.35 -4.41 -3.48
C ILE A 48 7.45 -3.36 -3.64
N ARG A 49 7.12 -2.26 -4.31
CA ARG A 49 8.03 -1.12 -4.46
C ARG A 49 7.82 -0.14 -3.31
N ILE A 50 8.88 0.15 -2.55
CA ILE A 50 8.83 1.04 -1.38
C ILE A 50 9.74 2.25 -1.65
N GLU A 51 9.20 3.45 -1.50
CA GLU A 51 9.93 4.71 -1.63
C GLU A 51 9.81 5.54 -0.36
N SER A 52 10.94 5.93 0.23
CA SER A 52 10.96 6.90 1.33
C SER A 52 10.70 8.31 0.82
N THR A 53 9.78 9.02 1.46
CA THR A 53 9.36 10.38 1.10
C THR A 53 9.21 11.27 2.33
N ALA A 54 8.97 12.57 2.14
CA ALA A 54 8.64 13.48 3.24
C ALA A 54 7.30 13.16 3.93
N LEU A 55 6.46 12.30 3.34
CA LEU A 55 5.16 11.88 3.88
C LEU A 55 5.24 10.57 4.68
N GLY A 56 6.42 9.96 4.79
CA GLY A 56 6.62 8.57 5.19
C GLY A 56 6.99 7.71 3.99
N GLU A 57 6.52 6.48 3.93
CA GLU A 57 6.79 5.57 2.80
C GLU A 57 5.62 5.57 1.80
N VAL A 58 5.94 5.49 0.51
CA VAL A 58 4.97 5.19 -0.55
C VAL A 58 5.18 3.74 -0.96
N VAL A 59 4.22 2.90 -0.62
CA VAL A 59 4.25 1.46 -0.86
C VAL A 59 3.37 1.14 -2.05
N THR A 60 3.95 0.66 -3.15
CA THR A 60 3.25 0.46 -4.42
C THR A 60 3.29 -0.99 -4.86
N VAL A 61 2.13 -1.49 -5.30
CA VAL A 61 1.94 -2.81 -5.92
C VAL A 61 1.25 -2.69 -7.27
N THR A 62 1.49 -3.65 -8.17
CA THR A 62 0.82 -3.71 -9.48
C THR A 62 -0.41 -4.60 -9.36
N LEU A 63 -1.60 -4.03 -9.56
CA LEU A 63 -2.86 -4.77 -9.49
C LEU A 63 -3.18 -5.51 -10.80
N GLU A 64 -2.81 -4.91 -11.94
CA GLU A 64 -3.12 -5.42 -13.26
C GLU A 64 -2.12 -4.89 -14.29
N THR A 65 -1.72 -5.74 -15.24
CA THR A 65 -0.97 -5.33 -16.44
C THR A 65 -1.60 -6.00 -17.65
N ILE A 66 -2.17 -5.21 -18.55
CA ILE A 66 -2.70 -5.65 -19.84
C ILE A 66 -1.88 -4.97 -20.94
N PRO A 67 -1.05 -5.73 -21.69
CA PRO A 67 -0.27 -5.17 -22.81
C PRO A 67 -1.16 -4.45 -23.82
N ASP A 68 -0.65 -3.34 -24.36
CA ASP A 68 -1.36 -2.50 -25.35
C ASP A 68 -2.71 -1.93 -24.87
N PHE A 69 -2.90 -1.87 -23.55
CA PHE A 69 -4.11 -1.31 -22.96
C PHE A 69 -3.79 -0.47 -21.73
N ARG A 70 -3.37 -1.09 -20.62
CA ARG A 70 -3.08 -0.37 -19.37
C ARG A 70 -2.26 -1.17 -18.38
N THR A 71 -1.62 -0.44 -17.48
CA THR A 71 -1.12 -0.93 -16.20
C THR A 71 -1.88 -0.22 -15.08
N VAL A 72 -2.33 -0.98 -14.09
CA VAL A 72 -3.00 -0.46 -12.89
C VAL A 72 -2.14 -0.76 -11.67
N THR A 73 -1.77 0.27 -10.92
CA THR A 73 -1.05 0.14 -9.66
C THR A 73 -1.87 0.71 -8.51
N PHE A 74 -1.57 0.27 -7.30
CA PHE A 74 -2.08 0.84 -6.07
C PHE A 74 -0.91 1.27 -5.19
N SER A 75 -0.93 2.53 -4.76
CA SER A 75 0.07 3.11 -3.86
C SER A 75 -0.59 3.49 -2.52
N LEU A 76 0.00 3.04 -1.43
CA LEU A 76 -0.39 3.40 -0.07
C LEU A 76 0.62 4.38 0.51
N ILE A 77 0.14 5.52 1.02
CA ILE A 77 0.98 6.43 1.80
C ILE A 77 0.99 5.94 3.25
N VAL A 78 2.13 5.43 3.70
CA VAL A 78 2.33 4.87 5.03
C VAL A 78 3.10 5.88 5.89
N PRO A 79 2.43 6.56 6.85
CA PRO A 79 3.10 7.51 7.73
C PRO A 79 3.99 6.79 8.74
N ILE A 80 4.96 7.53 9.29
CA ILE A 80 5.73 7.08 10.45
C ILE A 80 4.80 7.15 11.68
N VAL A 81 4.50 6.00 12.28
CA VAL A 81 3.63 5.90 13.45
C VAL A 81 4.39 5.26 14.60
N THR A 82 4.43 5.95 15.73
CA THR A 82 4.96 5.41 16.98
C THR A 82 3.83 4.82 17.81
N VAL A 83 4.00 3.60 18.31
CA VAL A 83 3.00 2.85 19.07
C VAL A 83 3.61 2.21 20.32
N MET A 84 2.77 1.87 21.29
CA MET A 84 3.18 1.02 22.41
C MET A 84 3.27 -0.43 21.93
N PRO A 85 4.37 -1.16 22.19
CA PRO A 85 4.44 -2.60 21.94
C PRO A 85 3.30 -3.34 22.65
N GLN A 86 2.81 -4.43 22.05
CA GLN A 86 1.74 -5.28 22.62
C GLN A 86 0.40 -4.56 22.87
N SER A 87 0.15 -3.41 22.23
CA SER A 87 -1.15 -2.76 22.21
C SER A 87 -1.97 -3.18 20.98
N SER A 88 -3.28 -2.90 20.98
CA SER A 88 -4.14 -3.03 19.78
C SER A 88 -3.82 -1.99 18.68
N GLY A 89 -2.74 -1.24 18.83
CA GLY A 89 -2.33 -0.17 17.93
C GLY A 89 -3.06 1.14 18.13
N THR A 90 -2.83 2.05 17.19
CA THR A 90 -3.46 3.38 17.14
C THR A 90 -4.27 3.53 15.86
N GLN A 91 -5.38 4.27 15.95
CA GLN A 91 -6.20 4.55 14.78
C GLN A 91 -5.51 5.55 13.87
N ILE A 92 -5.49 5.25 12.58
CA ILE A 92 -4.93 6.14 11.56
C ILE A 92 -5.89 6.28 10.37
N LYS A 93 -5.68 7.35 9.62
CA LYS A 93 -6.34 7.60 8.34
C LYS A 93 -5.27 7.98 7.31
N VAL A 94 -5.20 7.23 6.23
CA VAL A 94 -4.17 7.38 5.19
C VAL A 94 -4.78 7.44 3.80
N LEU A 95 -3.97 7.80 2.80
CA LEU A 95 -4.39 7.85 1.41
C LEU A 95 -3.91 6.59 0.67
N GLY A 96 -4.85 5.93 -0.01
CA GLY A 96 -4.56 4.98 -1.07
C GLY A 96 -4.80 5.64 -2.43
N ILE A 97 -3.94 5.38 -3.40
CA ILE A 97 -3.99 5.96 -4.74
C ILE A 97 -3.93 4.83 -5.75
N THR A 98 -4.99 4.66 -6.53
CA THR A 98 -4.98 3.82 -7.73
C THR A 98 -4.47 4.67 -8.89
N THR A 99 -3.41 4.21 -9.56
CA THR A 99 -2.90 4.83 -10.78
C THR A 99 -3.20 3.92 -11.96
N THR A 100 -3.85 4.45 -13.00
CA THR A 100 -4.00 3.78 -14.29
C THR A 100 -3.11 4.49 -15.32
N ALA A 101 -2.16 3.75 -15.88
CA ALA A 101 -1.28 4.19 -16.94
C ALA A 101 -1.66 3.47 -18.24
N PRO A 102 -2.20 4.16 -19.26
CA PRO A 102 -2.42 3.57 -20.57
C PRO A 102 -1.12 3.05 -21.17
N THR A 103 -1.16 1.89 -21.81
CA THR A 103 0.00 1.31 -22.51
C THR A 103 -0.33 1.11 -23.98
N THR A 104 0.69 1.24 -24.83
CA THR A 104 0.59 0.95 -26.27
C THR A 104 1.94 0.46 -26.77
N ILE A 105 1.91 -0.47 -27.72
CA ILE A 105 3.11 -1.04 -28.35
C ILE A 105 3.84 0.02 -29.21
N ALA A 106 3.13 1.03 -29.71
CA ALA A 106 3.69 2.09 -30.55
C ALA A 106 4.35 3.25 -29.77
N GLY A 107 4.46 3.13 -28.44
CA GLY A 107 4.94 4.20 -27.55
C GLY A 107 3.78 4.99 -26.93
N PRO A 108 4.05 5.86 -25.94
CA PRO A 108 3.02 6.45 -25.08
C PRO A 108 1.89 7.12 -25.87
N PRO A 109 0.60 6.85 -25.54
CA PRO A 109 -0.50 7.42 -26.30
C PRO A 109 -0.64 8.92 -26.00
N PRO A 110 -1.19 9.75 -26.90
CA PRO A 110 -1.44 11.17 -26.60
C PRO A 110 -2.34 11.35 -25.37
N GLY A 111 -2.06 12.37 -24.55
CA GLY A 111 -2.86 12.72 -23.37
C GLY A 111 -2.21 12.38 -22.03
N PRO A 112 -2.99 12.34 -20.93
CA PRO A 112 -2.48 12.00 -19.61
C PRO A 112 -1.87 10.60 -19.58
N GLN A 113 -0.60 10.50 -19.20
CA GLN A 113 0.11 9.22 -19.07
C GLN A 113 -0.24 8.47 -17.78
N GLN A 114 -0.86 9.16 -16.83
CA GLN A 114 -1.27 8.63 -15.53
C GLN A 114 -2.59 9.26 -15.12
N LEU A 115 -3.53 8.41 -14.72
CA LEU A 115 -4.82 8.79 -14.17
C LEU A 115 -4.89 8.33 -12.72
N TYR A 116 -5.31 9.21 -11.83
CA TYR A 116 -5.33 8.96 -10.40
C TYR A 116 -6.75 8.88 -9.87
N SER A 117 -7.01 7.88 -9.03
CA SER A 117 -8.17 7.82 -8.15
C SER A 117 -7.67 7.63 -6.72
N ALA A 118 -8.14 8.46 -5.79
CA ALA A 118 -7.68 8.43 -4.41
C ALA A 118 -8.81 8.05 -3.46
N VAL A 119 -8.47 7.28 -2.43
CA VAL A 119 -9.38 6.85 -1.37
C VAL A 119 -8.74 7.06 -0.02
N TYR A 120 -9.51 7.56 0.95
CA TYR A 120 -9.07 7.53 2.34
C TYR A 120 -9.35 6.15 2.94
N LEU A 121 -8.30 5.51 3.43
CA LEU A 121 -8.38 4.29 4.22
C LEU A 121 -8.27 4.63 5.70
N ARG A 122 -9.02 3.91 6.54
CA ARG A 122 -8.99 4.02 8.00
C ARG A 122 -8.76 2.65 8.61
N GLY A 123 -8.08 2.62 9.74
CA GLY A 123 -7.84 1.39 10.47
C GLY A 123 -6.75 1.58 11.50
N THR A 124 -5.91 0.57 11.69
CA THR A 124 -4.92 0.56 12.78
C THR A 124 -3.49 0.42 12.27
N ALA A 125 -2.58 1.12 12.93
CA ALA A 125 -1.14 0.86 12.89
C ALA A 125 -0.72 0.20 14.20
N GLN A 126 -0.01 -0.91 14.12
CA GLN A 126 0.37 -1.78 15.23
C GLN A 126 1.84 -2.18 15.13
N PHE A 127 2.40 -2.63 16.25
CA PHE A 127 3.68 -3.33 16.26
C PHE A 127 3.43 -4.81 16.59
N ILE A 128 3.87 -5.69 15.68
CA ILE A 128 3.87 -7.14 15.88
C ILE A 128 5.31 -7.66 15.87
N VAL A 129 5.54 -8.71 16.66
CA VAL A 129 6.78 -9.49 16.56
C VAL A 129 6.53 -10.57 15.49
N SER A 130 7.30 -10.51 14.41
CA SER A 130 7.27 -11.50 13.31
C SER A 130 8.21 -12.66 13.59
#